data_AF-A0ABD0PCJ6-F1
#
_entry.id   AF-A0ABD0PCJ6-F1
#
_cell.length_a   1.000
_cell.length_b   1.000
_cell.length_c   1.000
_cell.angle_alpha   90.00
_cell.angle_beta   90.00
_cell.angle_gamma   90.00
#
_symmetry.space_group_name_H-M   'P 1'
#
loop_
_entity.id
_entity.type
_entity.pdbx_description
1 polymer ?
#
loop_
_entity_poly.entity_id
_entity_poly.type
_entity_poly.pdbx_seq_one_letter_code
_entity_poly.pdbx_strand_id
1 'polypeptide(L)' 'MCAVNVRQVPDRFLEVAEITLQEFYSAISLSKDSDPSWKKAIYKVICKLDSDVPEDFKSPSYL' A
#
# COMPACT_ATOMS: atom_id res chain seq x y z
N MET A 1 -10.36 26.26 1.72
CA MET A 1 -9.98 24.94 2.27
C MET A 1 -9.86 24.00 1.09
N CYS A 2 -8.65 23.54 0.81
CA CYS A 2 -8.32 22.85 -0.44
C CYS A 2 -9.21 21.62 -0.61
N ALA A 3 -9.90 21.55 -1.75
CA ALA A 3 -10.52 20.34 -2.23
C ALA A 3 -9.41 19.31 -2.46
N VAL A 4 -9.23 18.39 -1.51
CA VAL A 4 -8.61 17.11 -1.83
C VAL A 4 -9.48 16.54 -2.95
N ASN A 5 -8.90 16.40 -4.14
CA ASN A 5 -9.54 15.71 -5.25
C ASN A 5 -9.99 14.33 -4.73
N VAL A 6 -11.29 14.18 -4.45
CA VAL A 6 -11.93 12.89 -4.18
C VAL A 6 -12.05 12.17 -5.52
N ARG A 7 -10.91 11.85 -6.15
CA ARG A 7 -10.86 10.60 -6.90
C ARG A 7 -11.21 9.55 -5.87
N GLN A 8 -12.28 8.77 -6.09
CA GLN A 8 -12.69 7.70 -5.18
C GLN A 8 -11.47 6.83 -4.91
N VAL A 9 -10.82 7.08 -3.78
CA VAL A 9 -9.74 6.25 -3.29
C VAL A 9 -10.43 4.96 -2.85
N PRO A 10 -10.06 3.78 -3.38
CA PRO A 10 -10.70 2.54 -2.97
C PRO A 10 -10.64 2.40 -1.45
N ASP A 11 -11.71 1.93 -0.81
CA ASP A 11 -11.78 1.83 0.65
C ASP A 11 -10.58 1.04 1.23
N ARG A 12 -10.13 0.02 0.48
CA ARG A 12 -8.98 -0.80 0.83
C ARG A 12 -7.63 -0.07 0.78
N PHE A 13 -7.51 1.03 0.06
CA PHE A 13 -6.25 1.78 -0.03
C PHE A 13 -5.86 2.41 1.31
N LEU A 14 -6.83 2.98 2.04
CA LEU A 14 -6.57 3.56 3.35
C LEU A 14 -6.14 2.49 4.36
N GLU A 15 -6.79 1.32 4.33
CA GLU A 15 -6.42 0.16 5.14
C GLU A 15 -4.99 -0.32 4.83
N VAL A 16 -4.65 -0.51 3.55
CA VAL A 16 -3.31 -0.92 3.12
C VAL A 16 -2.26 0.12 3.53
N ALA A 17 -2.57 1.41 3.37
CA ALA A 17 -1.66 2.50 3.75
C ALA A 17 -1.42 2.53 5.27
N GLU A 18 -2.47 2.36 6.08
CA GLU A 18 -2.37 2.31 7.54
C GLU A 18 -1.49 1.14 7.98
N ILE A 19 -1.77 -0.08 7.50
CA ILE A 19 -0.98 -1.27 7.83
C ILE A 19 0.48 -1.08 7.38
N THR A 20 0.69 -0.56 6.18
CA THR A 20 2.03 -0.28 5.66
C THR A 20 2.81 0.65 6.58
N LEU A 21 2.19 1.77 6.99
CA LEU A 21 2.83 2.73 7.90
C LEU A 21 3.13 2.10 9.27
N GLN A 22 2.24 1.27 9.81
CA GLN A 22 2.47 0.55 11.06
C GLN A 22 3.66 -0.41 10.97
N GLU A 23 3.80 -1.16 9.86
CA GLU A 23 4.94 -2.05 9.62
C GLU A 23 6.26 -1.27 9.52
N PHE A 24 6.28 -0.17 8.77
CA PHE A 24 7.45 0.70 8.66
C PHE A 24 7.83 1.33 10.01
N TYR A 25 6.84 1.87 10.73
CA TYR A 25 7.04 2.46 12.05
C TYR A 25 7.61 1.42 13.04
N SER A 26 7.05 0.21 13.05
CA SER A 26 7.51 -0.88 13.91
C SER A 26 8.93 -1.31 13.57
N ALA A 27 9.28 -1.41 12.28
CA ALA A 27 10.63 -1.77 11.87
C ALA A 27 11.67 -0.73 12.32
N ILE A 28 11.38 0.56 12.15
CA ILE A 28 12.27 1.66 12.56
C ILE A 28 12.36 1.75 14.10
N SER A 29 11.22 1.70 14.78
CA SER A 29 11.16 1.82 16.25
C SER A 29 11.89 0.66 16.98
N LEU A 30 12.01 -0.49 16.31
CA LEU A 30 12.75 -1.66 16.80
C LEU A 30 14.15 -1.79 16.17
N SER A 31 14.61 -0.78 15.41
CA SER A 31 15.91 -0.75 14.72
C SER A 31 16.14 -1.93 13.75
N LYS A 32 15.07 -2.56 13.25
CA LYS A 32 15.14 -3.62 12.23
C LYS A 32 15.50 -3.07 10.85
N ASP A 33 15.38 -1.77 10.65
CA ASP A 33 15.69 -1.04 9.41
C ASP A 33 17.19 -1.00 9.06
N SER A 34 18.05 -1.39 10.00
CA SER A 34 19.49 -1.55 9.78
C SER A 34 19.82 -2.77 8.89
N ASP A 35 18.94 -3.78 8.82
CA ASP A 35 19.11 -4.93 7.93
C ASP A 35 18.78 -4.52 6.49
N PRO A 36 19.65 -4.70 5.47
CA PRO A 36 19.39 -4.29 4.09
C PRO A 36 18.09 -4.85 3.47
N SER A 37 17.60 -5.97 3.99
CA SER A 37 16.40 -6.67 3.53
C SER A 37 15.13 -6.35 4.33
N TRP A 38 15.17 -5.44 5.30
CA TRP A 38 14.03 -5.12 6.19
C TRP A 38 12.73 -4.81 5.44
N LYS A 39 12.81 -4.04 4.35
CA LYS A 39 11.67 -3.70 3.49
C LYS A 39 11.07 -4.93 2.81
N LYS A 40 11.84 -5.98 2.57
CA LYS A 40 11.36 -7.23 1.96
C LYS A 40 10.32 -7.92 2.84
N ALA A 41 10.46 -7.82 4.17
CA ALA A 41 9.44 -8.33 5.10
C ALA A 41 8.14 -7.52 4.98
N ILE A 42 8.25 -6.19 4.91
CA ILE A 42 7.11 -5.27 4.76
C ILE A 42 6.40 -5.51 3.42
N TYR A 43 7.14 -5.61 2.32
CA TYR A 43 6.57 -5.90 0.99
C TYR A 43 5.82 -7.23 0.93
N LYS A 44 6.26 -8.24 1.69
CA LYS A 44 5.52 -9.51 1.81
C LYS A 44 4.20 -9.36 2.55
N VAL A 45 4.09 -8.41 3.48
CA VAL A 45 2.81 -8.10 4.14
C VAL A 45 1.89 -7.37 3.15
N ILE A 46 2.40 -6.32 2.50
CA ILE A 46 1.63 -5.52 1.53
C ILE A 46 1.11 -6.39 0.38
N CYS A 47 1.93 -7.29 -0.17
CA CYS A 47 1.54 -8.16 -1.28
C CYS A 47 0.36 -9.09 -0.94
N LYS A 48 0.16 -9.44 0.34
CA LYS A 48 -1.02 -10.22 0.78
C LYS A 48 -2.29 -9.38 0.84
N LEU A 49 -2.14 -8.06 0.87
CA LEU A 49 -3.22 -7.09 0.89
C LEU A 49 -3.55 -6.55 -0.50
N ASP A 50 -2.86 -7.00 -1.55
CA ASP A 50 -3.20 -6.61 -2.92
C ASP A 50 -4.59 -7.15 -3.29
N SER A 51 -5.37 -6.32 -3.99
CA SER A 51 -6.61 -6.72 -4.64
C SER A 51 -6.35 -7.00 -6.11
N ASP A 52 -7.17 -7.83 -6.73
CA ASP A 52 -7.17 -7.97 -8.17
C ASP A 52 -7.44 -6.62 -8.84
N VAL A 53 -6.71 -6.35 -9.92
CA VAL A 53 -6.96 -5.19 -10.77
C VAL A 53 -8.33 -5.37 -11.44
N PRO A 54 -9.27 -4.41 -11.32
CA PRO A 54 -10.60 -4.56 -11.91
C PRO A 54 -10.52 -4.81 -13.42
N GLU A 55 -11.39 -5.70 -13.93
CA GLU A 55 -11.37 -6.12 -15.34
C GLU A 55 -11.55 -4.96 -16.33
N ASP A 56 -12.24 -3.89 -15.93
CA ASP A 56 -12.43 -2.70 -16.76
C ASP A 56 -11.08 -2.08 -17.18
N PHE A 57 -10.08 -2.10 -16.29
CA PHE A 57 -8.74 -1.61 -16.58
C PHE A 57 -7.96 -2.49 -17.55
N LYS A 58 -8.39 -3.74 -17.78
CA LYS A 58 -7.77 -4.67 -18.72
C LYS A 58 -8.34 -4.52 -20.14
N SER A 59 -9.42 -3.76 -20.31
CA SER A 59 -10.05 -3.55 -21.60
C SER A 59 -9.20 -2.61 -22.49
N PRO A 60 -9.07 -2.88 -23.81
CA PRO A 60 -8.34 -1.99 -24.73
C PRO A 60 -8.91 -0.57 -24.79
N SER A 61 -10.17 -0.38 -24.38
CA SER A 61 -10.85 0.90 -24.27
C SER A 61 -10.33 1.83 -23.17
N TYR A 62 -9.51 1.32 -22.24
CA TYR A 62 -8.88 2.09 -21.16
C TYR A 62 -7.40 2.45 -21.42
N LEU A 63 -6.81 2.00 -22.54
CA LEU A 63 -5.46 2.34 -23.01
C LEU A 63 -5.53 3.39 -24.13
#